data_AF-A0A7D5SA93-F1
#
_entry.id   AF-A0A7D5SA93-F1
#
_cell.length_a   1.000
_cell.length_b   1.000
_cell.length_c   1.000
_cell.angle_alpha   90.00
_cell.angle_beta   90.00
_cell.angle_gamma   90.00
#
_symmetry.space_group_name_H-M   'P 1'
#
loop_
_entity.id
_entity.type
_entity.pdbx_description
1 polymer ?
#
loop_
_entity_poly.entity_id
_entity_poly.type
_entity_poly.pdbx_seq_one_letter_code
_entity_poly.pdbx_strand_id
1 'polypeptide(L)'
;MPILDQSLAFVVCASDAEQLQRRLLMSECLQSRRYRLAIYFDSPSAARAFNEEMDHSTGADWLVWVHQDVFLPDGWDHQFLAALAQAESLIPRLAVVGVYGMDLQGRRAGHVLDRGRLLREPQPLPCEASSLDEVLVAVRTDSRLILDPELRYHFYATDLVLAARQRGWAAAVVDSCCEHWSDTPTSGPVARTFTDALIADARVFETKWLHHLPLATSCFNICKPGDVERFVQANFPVATDATQAGLPPPGRNRSISGTGGSQAVDQE
;
A
#
# COMPACT_ATOMS: atom_id res chain seq x y z
N MET A 1 33.38 -2.30 -0.28
CA MET A 1 32.37 -1.24 -0.48
C MET A 1 31.68 -1.03 0.86
N PRO A 2 31.43 0.21 1.32
CA PRO A 2 30.57 0.35 2.47
C PRO A 2 29.20 -0.18 2.04
N ILE A 3 28.73 -1.22 2.70
CA ILE A 3 27.33 -1.62 2.63
C ILE A 3 26.61 -0.41 3.21
N LEU A 4 25.93 0.37 2.36
CA LEU A 4 24.94 1.31 2.89
C LEU A 4 23.96 0.43 3.64
N ASP A 5 23.94 0.56 4.96
CA ASP A 5 23.07 -0.18 5.86
C ASP A 5 21.65 0.40 5.69
N GLN A 6 21.05 0.13 4.51
CA GLN A 6 19.72 0.60 4.17
C GLN A 6 18.74 -0.08 5.10
N SER A 7 18.11 0.70 5.97
CA SER A 7 17.10 0.19 6.88
C SER A 7 15.70 0.35 6.30
N LEU A 8 14.79 -0.51 6.74
CA LEU A 8 13.36 -0.39 6.46
C LEU A 8 12.65 0.10 7.74
N ALA A 9 11.67 0.97 7.56
CA ALA A 9 10.64 1.25 8.56
C ALA A 9 9.28 0.99 7.92
N PHE A 10 8.33 0.46 8.69
CA PHE A 10 7.00 0.11 8.20
C PHE A 10 5.94 1.01 8.82
N VAL A 11 4.94 1.37 8.02
CA VAL A 11 3.75 2.09 8.46
C VAL A 11 2.51 1.43 7.86
N VAL A 12 1.50 1.24 8.70
CA VAL A 12 0.20 0.66 8.33
C VAL A 12 -0.92 1.45 8.97
N CYS A 13 -1.98 1.70 8.20
CA CYS A 13 -3.29 2.05 8.76
C CYS A 13 -4.13 0.79 8.92
N ALA A 14 -4.74 0.62 10.09
CA ALA A 14 -5.58 -0.53 10.38
C ALA A 14 -6.99 -0.10 10.78
N SER A 15 -7.99 -0.74 10.18
CA SER A 15 -9.41 -0.63 10.54
C SER A 15 -9.98 -1.97 11.04
N ASP A 16 -9.25 -3.07 10.84
CA ASP A 16 -9.60 -4.40 11.31
C ASP A 16 -8.39 -5.02 12.02
N ALA A 17 -8.44 -5.02 13.35
CA ALA A 17 -7.38 -5.57 14.18
C ALA A 17 -7.20 -7.10 14.01
N GLU A 18 -8.27 -7.83 13.69
CA GLU A 18 -8.20 -9.28 13.49
C GLU A 18 -7.53 -9.60 12.16
N GLN A 19 -7.86 -8.87 11.09
CA GLN A 19 -7.21 -8.99 9.80
C GLN A 19 -5.72 -8.63 9.90
N LEU A 20 -5.40 -7.50 10.55
CA LEU A 20 -4.01 -7.09 10.82
C LEU A 20 -3.23 -8.19 11.56
N GLN A 21 -3.82 -8.78 12.60
CA GLN A 21 -3.18 -9.80 13.42
C GLN A 21 -2.98 -11.11 12.66
N ARG A 22 -3.92 -11.50 11.81
CA ARG A 22 -3.85 -12.74 11.02
C ARG A 22 -2.97 -12.61 9.78
N ARG A 23 -2.70 -11.39 9.31
CA ARG A 23 -1.94 -11.12 8.09
C ARG A 23 -0.62 -10.42 8.40
N LEU A 24 -0.59 -9.10 8.44
CA LEU A 24 0.67 -8.36 8.47
C LEU A 24 1.54 -8.73 9.67
N LEU A 25 0.95 -8.87 10.86
CA LEU A 25 1.69 -9.21 12.09
C LEU A 25 2.16 -10.67 12.16
N MET A 26 1.76 -11.52 11.21
CA MET A 26 2.32 -12.86 11.04
C MET A 26 3.61 -12.89 10.22
N SER A 27 3.98 -11.78 9.59
CA SER A 27 5.18 -11.69 8.75
C SER A 27 6.45 -11.79 9.60
N GLU A 28 7.36 -12.72 9.28
CA GLU A 28 8.57 -12.99 10.06
C GLU A 28 9.42 -11.73 10.28
N CYS A 29 9.61 -10.93 9.23
CA CYS A 29 10.43 -9.71 9.30
C CYS A 29 9.88 -8.69 10.32
N LEU A 30 8.57 -8.66 10.56
CA LEU A 30 7.94 -7.80 11.56
C LEU A 30 7.94 -8.44 12.96
N GLN A 31 7.75 -9.76 13.04
CA GLN A 31 7.84 -10.51 14.31
C GLN A 31 9.24 -10.50 14.91
N SER A 32 10.27 -10.51 14.07
CA SER A 32 11.68 -10.43 14.48
C SER A 32 12.01 -9.13 15.23
N ARG A 33 11.16 -8.09 15.10
CA ARG A 33 11.37 -6.73 15.62
C ARG A 33 12.66 -6.07 15.10
N ARG A 34 13.20 -6.55 13.98
CA ARG A 34 14.35 -5.95 13.29
C ARG A 34 14.01 -4.55 12.78
N TYR A 35 12.79 -4.36 12.32
CA TYR A 35 12.31 -3.10 11.76
C TYR A 35 11.28 -2.44 12.66
N ARG A 36 11.27 -1.11 12.65
CA ARG A 36 10.21 -0.34 13.29
C ARG A 36 8.90 -0.54 12.51
N LEU A 37 7.81 -0.77 13.23
CA LEU A 37 6.45 -0.80 12.68
C LEU A 37 5.58 0.20 13.42
N ALA A 38 5.02 1.17 12.69
CA ALA A 38 4.04 2.12 13.19
C ALA A 38 2.64 1.71 12.73
N ILE A 39 1.72 1.58 13.68
CA ILE A 39 0.34 1.13 13.43
C ILE A 39 -0.59 2.28 13.82
N TYR A 40 -1.35 2.79 12.86
CA TYR A 40 -2.33 3.83 13.04
C TYR A 40 -3.74 3.25 12.89
N PHE A 41 -4.48 3.16 14.00
CA PHE A 41 -5.86 2.69 13.95
C PHE A 41 -6.82 3.79 13.51
N ASP A 42 -7.80 3.42 12.68
CA ASP A 42 -8.91 4.27 12.25
C ASP A 42 -8.48 5.63 11.68
N SER A 43 -7.32 5.66 11.03
CA SER A 43 -6.82 6.87 10.38
C SER A 43 -7.75 7.30 9.24
N PRO A 44 -8.06 8.61 9.09
CA PRO A 44 -8.96 9.09 8.04
C PRO A 44 -8.36 8.97 6.63
N SER A 45 -7.04 8.86 6.50
CA SER A 45 -6.32 8.70 5.24
C SER A 45 -4.99 7.98 5.43
N ALA A 46 -4.44 7.45 4.34
CA ALA A 46 -3.07 6.93 4.30
C ALA A 46 -2.05 8.04 4.60
N ALA A 47 -2.28 9.24 4.05
CA ALA A 47 -1.41 10.39 4.21
C ALA A 47 -1.22 10.82 5.67
N ARG A 48 -2.26 10.72 6.51
CA ARG A 48 -2.16 11.10 7.92
C ARG A 48 -1.06 10.33 8.67
N ALA A 49 -0.99 9.02 8.46
CA ALA A 49 -0.01 8.14 9.08
C ALA A 49 1.34 8.21 8.36
N PHE A 50 1.33 8.07 7.04
CA PHE A 50 2.56 8.03 6.24
C PHE A 50 3.38 9.32 6.38
N ASN A 51 2.73 10.49 6.30
CA ASN A 51 3.44 11.77 6.34
C ASN A 51 4.01 12.05 7.72
N GLU A 52 3.32 11.66 8.79
CA GLU A 52 3.84 11.76 10.16
C GLU A 52 5.12 10.92 10.31
N GLU A 53 5.14 9.72 9.73
CA GLU A 53 6.31 8.85 9.79
C GLU A 53 7.45 9.31 8.86
N MET A 54 7.12 9.93 7.73
CA MET A 54 8.10 10.57 6.85
C MET A 54 8.79 11.76 7.54
N ASP A 55 8.05 12.54 8.33
CA ASP A 55 8.59 13.66 9.10
C ASP A 55 9.52 13.19 10.23
N HIS A 56 9.19 12.08 10.89
CA HIS A 56 10.04 11.46 11.91
C HIS A 56 11.27 10.75 11.35
N SER A 57 11.32 10.48 10.05
CA SER A 57 12.42 9.74 9.43
C SER A 57 13.70 10.59 9.33
N THR A 58 14.81 10.04 9.80
CA THR A 58 16.14 10.68 9.78
C THR A 58 17.12 9.86 8.97
N GLY A 59 17.82 10.48 8.02
CA GLY A 59 18.81 9.79 7.19
C GLY A 59 18.22 9.21 5.90
N ALA A 60 18.98 8.30 5.29
CA ALA A 60 18.65 7.65 4.03
C ALA A 60 18.21 6.20 4.28
N ASP A 61 16.92 6.05 4.59
CA ASP A 61 16.23 4.78 4.80
C ASP A 61 15.06 4.65 3.81
N TRP A 62 14.34 3.54 3.86
CA TRP A 62 13.08 3.35 3.14
C TRP A 62 11.90 3.24 4.11
N LEU A 63 10.92 4.13 3.97
CA LEU A 63 9.64 4.04 4.66
C LEU A 63 8.65 3.25 3.80
N VAL A 64 8.27 2.07 4.27
CA VAL A 64 7.37 1.12 3.63
C VAL A 64 5.95 1.31 4.15
N TRP A 65 5.09 1.83 3.29
CA TRP A 65 3.64 1.72 3.45
C TRP A 65 3.18 0.32 3.04
N VAL A 66 2.34 -0.30 3.86
CA VAL A 66 1.78 -1.63 3.62
C VAL A 66 0.35 -1.72 4.15
N HIS A 67 -0.54 -2.41 3.43
CA HIS A 67 -1.91 -2.62 3.89
C HIS A 67 -1.98 -3.63 5.05
N GLN A 68 -3.01 -3.51 5.90
CA GLN A 68 -3.21 -4.41 7.06
C GLN A 68 -3.46 -5.87 6.66
N ASP A 69 -4.00 -6.10 5.47
CA ASP A 69 -4.38 -7.40 4.92
C ASP A 69 -3.29 -8.05 4.08
N VAL A 70 -2.08 -7.48 4.10
CA VAL A 70 -0.90 -8.04 3.46
C VAL A 70 -0.19 -9.03 4.37
N PHE A 71 0.28 -10.14 3.82
CA PHE A 71 1.25 -11.02 4.46
C PHE A 71 2.57 -10.99 3.68
N LEU A 72 3.68 -10.81 4.39
CA LEU A 72 5.03 -10.83 3.82
C LEU A 72 5.67 -12.19 4.14
N PRO A 73 5.95 -13.03 3.12
CA PRO A 73 6.55 -14.35 3.34
C PRO A 73 7.91 -14.31 4.03
N ASP A 74 8.35 -15.47 4.54
CA ASP A 74 9.67 -15.60 5.19
C ASP A 74 10.79 -15.15 4.26
N GLY A 75 11.69 -14.29 4.78
CA GLY A 75 12.79 -13.71 4.02
C GLY A 75 12.40 -12.62 3.02
N TRP A 76 11.14 -12.15 3.02
CA TRP A 76 10.66 -11.09 2.13
C TRP A 76 11.50 -9.82 2.25
N ASP A 77 11.94 -9.43 3.46
CA ASP A 77 12.78 -8.24 3.67
C ASP A 77 14.14 -8.34 2.97
N HIS A 78 14.77 -9.52 2.99
CA HIS A 78 16.02 -9.77 2.29
C HIS A 78 15.83 -9.73 0.77
N GLN A 79 14.74 -10.31 0.26
CA GLN A 79 14.39 -10.24 -1.15
C GLN A 79 14.13 -8.78 -1.58
N PHE A 80 13.36 -8.04 -0.78
CA PHE A 80 13.01 -6.66 -1.04
C PHE A 80 14.25 -5.77 -1.06
N LEU A 81 15.14 -5.88 -0.07
CA LEU A 81 16.40 -5.12 -0.04
C LEU A 81 17.33 -5.47 -1.21
N ALA A 82 17.41 -6.74 -1.61
CA ALA A 82 18.18 -7.13 -2.78
C ALA A 82 17.59 -6.55 -4.08
N ALA A 83 16.26 -6.57 -4.22
CA ALA A 83 15.57 -6.02 -5.38
C ALA A 83 15.64 -4.48 -5.42
N LEU A 84 15.61 -3.81 -4.26
CA LEU A 84 15.89 -2.38 -4.11
C LEU A 84 17.30 -2.04 -4.60
N ALA A 85 18.32 -2.74 -4.10
CA ALA A 85 19.70 -2.52 -4.51
C ALA A 85 19.90 -2.72 -6.03
N GLN A 86 19.24 -3.73 -6.60
CA GLN A 86 19.22 -3.94 -8.04
C GLN A 86 18.56 -2.77 -8.77
N ALA A 87 17.40 -2.29 -8.31
CA ALA A 87 16.69 -1.17 -8.91
C ALA A 87 17.50 0.13 -8.86
N GLU A 88 18.14 0.44 -7.73
CA GLU A 88 19.01 1.61 -7.58
C GLU A 88 20.21 1.57 -8.54
N SER A 89 20.74 0.38 -8.84
CA SER A 89 21.85 0.22 -9.79
C SER A 89 21.44 0.47 -11.26
N LEU A 90 20.15 0.30 -11.58
CA LEU A 90 19.62 0.37 -12.94
C LEU A 90 18.86 1.67 -13.22
N ILE A 91 18.25 2.26 -12.20
CA ILE A 91 17.31 3.38 -12.30
C ILE A 91 17.88 4.57 -11.51
N PRO A 92 18.49 5.56 -12.19
CA PRO A 92 19.02 6.74 -11.54
C PRO A 92 17.92 7.52 -10.81
N ARG A 93 18.26 8.08 -9.65
CA ARG A 93 17.32 8.88 -8.82
C ARG A 93 16.07 8.09 -8.44
N LEU A 94 16.18 6.80 -8.12
CA LEU A 94 15.09 6.04 -7.55
C LEU A 94 14.68 6.60 -6.17
N ALA A 95 13.38 6.83 -5.96
CA ALA A 95 12.84 7.30 -4.68
C ALA A 95 11.54 6.61 -4.25
N VAL A 96 10.83 5.94 -5.16
CA VAL A 96 9.57 5.26 -4.87
C VAL A 96 9.61 3.86 -5.47
N VAL A 97 9.21 2.85 -4.70
CA VAL A 97 9.23 1.47 -5.14
C VAL A 97 7.96 0.76 -4.72
N GLY A 98 7.37 -0.04 -5.60
CA GLY A 98 6.27 -0.94 -5.25
C GLY A 98 6.51 -2.34 -5.79
N VAL A 99 5.64 -3.27 -5.42
CA VAL A 99 5.72 -4.69 -5.85
C VAL A 99 4.79 -5.01 -7.01
N TYR A 100 3.89 -4.09 -7.35
CA TYR A 100 2.94 -4.21 -8.45
C TYR A 100 2.57 -2.83 -9.00
N GLY A 101 2.38 -2.72 -10.32
CA GLY A 101 2.05 -1.45 -10.96
C GLY A 101 2.06 -1.53 -12.47
N MET A 102 2.27 -0.39 -13.11
CA MET A 102 2.41 -0.28 -14.57
C MET A 102 3.81 0.22 -14.91
N ASP A 103 4.43 -0.36 -15.94
CA ASP A 103 5.69 0.14 -16.50
C ASP A 103 5.48 1.43 -17.34
N LEU A 104 6.57 2.00 -17.84
CA LEU A 104 6.52 3.21 -18.68
C LEU A 104 5.78 3.03 -20.02
N GLN A 105 5.51 1.80 -20.44
CA GLN A 105 4.74 1.48 -21.64
C GLN A 105 3.26 1.19 -21.33
N GLY A 106 2.83 1.36 -20.08
CA GLY A 106 1.46 1.07 -19.66
C GLY A 106 1.15 -0.43 -19.62
N ARG A 107 2.15 -1.28 -19.40
CA ARG A 107 1.98 -2.72 -19.19
C ARG A 107 2.08 -3.03 -17.71
N ARG A 108 1.26 -3.95 -17.20
CA ARG A 108 1.33 -4.39 -15.80
C ARG A 108 2.69 -5.00 -15.49
N ALA A 109 3.24 -4.76 -14.32
CA ALA A 109 4.50 -5.34 -13.87
C ALA A 109 4.40 -5.73 -12.40
N GLY A 110 5.21 -6.70 -11.98
CA GLY A 110 5.26 -7.15 -10.59
C GLY A 110 4.55 -8.49 -10.34
N HIS A 111 4.68 -8.95 -9.10
CA HIS A 111 4.13 -10.22 -8.64
C HIS A 111 3.40 -10.04 -7.30
N VAL A 112 2.15 -10.49 -7.20
CA VAL A 112 1.36 -10.48 -5.96
C VAL A 112 0.48 -11.72 -5.91
N LEU A 113 0.40 -12.40 -4.77
CA LEU A 113 -0.62 -13.40 -4.52
C LEU A 113 -1.88 -12.70 -3.98
N ASP A 114 -2.81 -12.38 -4.87
CA ASP A 114 -4.03 -11.63 -4.54
C ASP A 114 -5.20 -12.59 -4.32
N ARG A 115 -5.64 -12.72 -3.06
CA ARG A 115 -6.77 -13.58 -2.63
C ARG A 115 -6.64 -15.02 -3.14
N GLY A 116 -5.42 -15.57 -3.09
CA GLY A 116 -5.09 -16.92 -3.55
C GLY A 116 -4.85 -17.05 -5.06
N ARG A 117 -4.99 -15.97 -5.84
CA ARG A 117 -4.64 -15.94 -7.26
C ARG A 117 -3.30 -15.26 -7.46
N LEU A 118 -2.34 -15.98 -8.02
CA LEU A 118 -1.05 -15.41 -8.37
C LEU A 118 -1.20 -14.48 -9.59
N LEU A 119 -0.96 -13.19 -9.37
CA LEU A 119 -0.72 -12.21 -10.41
C LEU A 119 0.77 -12.25 -10.72
N ARG A 120 1.14 -12.80 -11.89
CA ARG A 120 2.53 -12.91 -12.34
C ARG A 120 2.69 -12.28 -13.71
N GLU A 121 3.11 -11.02 -13.72
CA GLU A 121 3.27 -10.29 -14.96
C GLU A 121 4.60 -10.65 -15.66
N PRO A 122 4.64 -10.71 -17.00
CA PRO A 122 5.83 -11.17 -17.72
C PRO A 122 6.95 -10.13 -17.84
N GLN A 123 6.76 -8.95 -17.27
CA GLN A 123 7.67 -7.82 -17.43
C GLN A 123 8.96 -8.08 -16.65
N PRO A 124 10.15 -7.90 -17.25
CA PRO A 124 11.41 -8.02 -16.53
C PRO A 124 11.48 -7.03 -15.37
N LEU A 125 11.89 -7.52 -14.19
CA LEU A 125 12.02 -6.72 -12.97
C LEU A 125 13.50 -6.59 -12.54
N PRO A 126 13.89 -5.48 -11.90
CA PRO A 126 13.06 -4.29 -11.67
C PRO A 126 12.88 -3.47 -12.96
N CYS A 127 11.77 -2.73 -13.04
CA CYS A 127 11.50 -1.81 -14.15
C CYS A 127 10.98 -0.47 -13.66
N GLU A 128 11.23 0.60 -14.41
CA GLU A 128 10.65 1.91 -14.10
C GLU A 128 9.12 1.89 -14.18
N ALA A 129 8.48 2.48 -13.18
CA ALA A 129 7.03 2.52 -13.01
C ALA A 129 6.44 3.85 -13.53
N SER A 130 5.31 3.76 -14.24
CA SER A 130 4.43 4.90 -14.53
C SER A 130 3.34 5.07 -13.47
N SER A 131 2.99 3.98 -12.77
CA SER A 131 2.07 3.96 -11.64
C SER A 131 2.34 2.74 -10.77
N LEU A 132 1.90 2.80 -9.51
CA LEU A 132 2.02 1.72 -8.54
C LEU A 132 0.67 1.43 -7.90
N ASP A 133 0.47 0.16 -7.56
CA ASP A 133 -0.63 -0.28 -6.71
C ASP A 133 -0.37 0.08 -5.25
N GLU A 134 -1.44 0.34 -4.52
CA GLU A 134 -1.40 0.80 -3.13
C GLU A 134 -0.96 -0.28 -2.14
N VAL A 135 -1.06 -1.57 -2.49
CA VAL A 135 -0.85 -2.71 -1.58
C VAL A 135 0.44 -2.62 -0.75
N LEU A 136 1.54 -2.19 -1.38
CA LEU A 136 2.83 -1.98 -0.75
C LEU A 136 3.66 -0.99 -1.56
N VAL A 137 4.06 0.10 -0.93
CA VAL A 137 4.90 1.15 -1.53
C VAL A 137 5.97 1.58 -0.53
N ALA A 138 7.22 1.58 -0.95
CA ALA A 138 8.35 2.11 -0.19
C ALA A 138 8.83 3.43 -0.77
N VAL A 139 9.20 4.36 0.11
CA VAL A 139 9.69 5.69 -0.26
C VAL A 139 11.01 5.96 0.43
N ARG A 140 11.98 6.42 -0.34
CA ARG A 140 13.28 6.82 0.18
C ARG A 140 13.12 8.08 1.03
N THR A 141 13.52 8.04 2.29
CA THR A 141 13.18 9.08 3.27
C THR A 141 13.84 10.43 2.98
N ASP A 142 15.02 10.43 2.38
CA ASP A 142 15.73 11.64 1.96
C ASP A 142 15.06 12.37 0.78
N SER A 143 14.15 11.71 0.04
CA SER A 143 13.38 12.31 -1.05
C SER A 143 12.33 13.31 -0.53
N ARG A 144 11.92 13.13 0.74
CA ARG A 144 10.85 13.89 1.41
C ARG A 144 9.58 13.97 0.54
N LEU A 145 9.27 12.87 -0.14
CA LEU A 145 8.00 12.70 -0.82
C LEU A 145 6.94 12.31 0.22
N ILE A 146 5.77 12.91 0.11
CA ILE A 146 4.64 12.72 1.01
C ILE A 146 3.41 12.33 0.19
N LEU A 147 2.46 11.63 0.82
CA LEU A 147 1.16 11.36 0.21
C LEU A 147 0.29 12.61 0.26
N ASP A 148 -0.55 12.80 -0.75
CA ASP A 148 -1.51 13.90 -0.78
C ASP A 148 -2.60 13.70 0.28
N PRO A 149 -2.76 14.62 1.25
CA PRO A 149 -3.79 14.53 2.28
C PRO A 149 -5.22 14.65 1.75
N GLU A 150 -5.44 15.13 0.53
CA GLU A 150 -6.77 15.17 -0.11
C GLU A 150 -7.20 13.79 -0.64
N LEU A 151 -6.26 12.86 -0.81
CA LEU A 151 -6.54 11.45 -1.13
C LEU A 151 -6.67 10.64 0.15
N ARG A 152 -7.74 9.86 0.30
CA ARG A 152 -7.92 9.01 1.48
C ARG A 152 -7.15 7.70 1.35
N TYR A 153 -7.71 6.76 0.61
CA TYR A 153 -7.21 5.39 0.52
C TYR A 153 -7.16 4.84 -0.92
N HIS A 154 -7.33 5.72 -1.91
CA HIS A 154 -7.20 5.36 -3.32
C HIS A 154 -6.28 6.34 -4.06
N PHE A 155 -5.62 5.84 -5.10
CA PHE A 155 -4.73 6.58 -6.02
C PHE A 155 -3.45 7.15 -5.42
N TYR A 156 -3.25 7.09 -4.10
CA TYR A 156 -2.11 7.73 -3.43
C TYR A 156 -0.75 7.16 -3.86
N ALA A 157 -0.68 5.88 -4.23
CA ALA A 157 0.55 5.28 -4.75
C ALA A 157 0.90 5.82 -6.15
N THR A 158 -0.09 5.93 -7.03
CA THR A 158 0.11 6.52 -8.36
C THR A 158 0.38 8.02 -8.27
N ASP A 159 -0.34 8.74 -7.39
CA ASP A 159 -0.09 10.16 -7.10
C ASP A 159 1.35 10.40 -6.69
N LEU A 160 1.87 9.56 -5.80
CA LEU A 160 3.23 9.62 -5.32
C LEU A 160 4.26 9.41 -6.45
N VAL A 161 4.02 8.46 -7.37
CA VAL A 161 4.86 8.26 -8.56
C VAL A 161 4.90 9.53 -9.43
N LEU A 162 3.74 10.14 -9.68
CA LEU A 162 3.66 11.34 -10.52
C LEU A 162 4.32 12.55 -9.83
N ALA A 163 4.12 12.71 -8.52
CA ALA A 163 4.78 13.73 -7.70
C ALA A 163 6.30 13.54 -7.65
N ALA A 164 6.78 12.29 -7.55
CA ALA A 164 8.20 11.96 -7.63
C ALA A 164 8.80 12.42 -8.95
N ARG A 165 8.15 12.11 -10.07
CA ARG A 165 8.59 12.49 -11.42
C ARG A 165 8.66 14.00 -11.62
N GLN A 166 7.69 14.75 -11.11
CA GLN A 166 7.72 16.22 -11.14
C GLN A 166 8.93 16.81 -10.40
N ARG A 167 9.45 16.11 -9.38
CA ARG A 167 10.65 16.48 -8.62
C ARG A 167 11.94 15.87 -9.20
N GLY A 168 11.84 15.21 -10.36
CA GLY A 168 12.94 14.55 -11.06
C GLY A 168 13.38 13.22 -10.43
N TRP A 169 12.58 12.65 -9.54
CA TRP A 169 12.79 11.30 -9.02
C TRP A 169 12.13 10.26 -9.94
N ALA A 170 12.61 9.02 -9.85
CA ALA A 170 12.06 7.86 -10.52
C ALA A 170 11.32 6.95 -9.53
N ALA A 171 10.43 6.14 -10.08
CA ALA A 171 9.75 5.07 -9.37
C ALA A 171 10.00 3.73 -10.06
N ALA A 172 9.94 2.62 -9.32
CA ALA A 172 10.13 1.29 -9.89
C ALA A 172 9.14 0.25 -9.34
N VAL A 173 8.88 -0.77 -10.16
CA VAL A 173 8.35 -2.06 -9.70
C VAL A 173 9.53 -2.99 -9.47
N VAL A 174 9.56 -3.66 -8.31
CA VAL A 174 10.60 -4.63 -7.93
C VAL A 174 10.00 -6.02 -7.70
N ASP A 175 10.83 -7.06 -7.83
CA ASP A 175 10.39 -8.44 -7.59
C ASP A 175 10.50 -8.80 -6.09
N SER A 176 9.41 -8.57 -5.35
CA SER A 176 9.28 -8.98 -3.96
C SER A 176 7.83 -9.34 -3.65
N CYS A 177 7.43 -10.52 -4.09
CA CYS A 177 6.04 -10.98 -4.02
C CYS A 177 5.52 -10.99 -2.57
N CYS A 178 4.42 -10.29 -2.33
CA CYS A 178 3.63 -10.40 -1.10
C CYS A 178 2.29 -11.10 -1.37
N GLU A 179 1.58 -11.44 -0.30
CA GLU A 179 0.20 -11.89 -0.39
C GLU A 179 -0.74 -10.76 0.04
N HIS A 180 -1.85 -10.57 -0.67
CA HIS A 180 -2.86 -9.56 -0.41
C HIS A 180 -4.22 -10.23 -0.22
N TRP A 181 -4.82 -10.07 0.95
CA TRP A 181 -6.02 -10.79 1.38
C TRP A 181 -7.20 -9.86 1.62
N SER A 182 -7.48 -8.99 0.65
CA SER A 182 -8.56 -8.00 0.76
C SER A 182 -9.96 -8.62 0.78
N ASP A 183 -10.81 -8.05 1.64
CA ASP A 183 -12.25 -8.33 1.64
C ASP A 183 -13.01 -7.53 0.57
N THR A 184 -12.34 -6.59 -0.12
CA THR A 184 -12.94 -5.87 -1.24
C THR A 184 -13.09 -6.83 -2.43
N PRO A 185 -14.30 -7.03 -2.97
CA PRO A 185 -14.49 -7.94 -4.10
C PRO A 185 -13.83 -7.39 -5.37
N THR A 186 -13.39 -8.29 -6.27
CA THR A 186 -12.86 -7.89 -7.59
C THR A 186 -13.89 -7.24 -8.50
N SER A 187 -15.16 -7.60 -8.31
CA SER A 187 -16.31 -7.12 -9.07
C SER A 187 -17.61 -7.49 -8.35
N GLY A 188 -18.71 -6.85 -8.71
CA GLY A 188 -20.02 -7.13 -8.15
C GLY A 188 -20.40 -6.21 -6.98
N PRO A 189 -21.43 -6.58 -6.21
CA PRO A 189 -22.02 -5.66 -5.24
C PRO A 189 -21.07 -5.24 -4.14
N VAL A 190 -21.00 -3.94 -3.88
CA VAL A 190 -20.19 -3.34 -2.81
C VAL A 190 -21.02 -2.35 -1.99
N ALA A 191 -20.52 -1.99 -0.81
CA ALA A 191 -21.12 -0.94 0.00
C ALA A 191 -21.08 0.41 -0.73
N ARG A 192 -22.16 1.19 -0.63
CA ARG A 192 -22.23 2.56 -1.17
C ARG A 192 -21.10 3.44 -0.65
N THR A 193 -20.76 3.29 0.63
CA THR A 193 -19.68 4.05 1.26
C THR A 193 -18.33 3.81 0.58
N PHE A 194 -18.06 2.58 0.11
CA PHE A 194 -16.86 2.27 -0.66
C PHE A 194 -16.87 2.96 -2.03
N THR A 195 -17.97 2.85 -2.80
CA THR A 195 -18.05 3.47 -4.14
C THR A 195 -17.96 4.99 -4.06
N ASP A 196 -18.67 5.59 -3.11
CA ASP A 196 -18.65 7.05 -2.92
C ASP A 196 -17.26 7.51 -2.49
N ALA A 197 -16.56 6.70 -1.68
CA ALA A 197 -15.19 7.00 -1.28
C ALA A 197 -14.23 6.95 -2.49
N LEU A 198 -14.24 5.86 -3.24
CA LEU A 198 -13.42 5.67 -4.42
C LEU A 198 -13.66 6.75 -5.49
N ILE A 199 -14.92 7.11 -5.75
CA ILE A 199 -15.27 8.16 -6.73
C ILE A 199 -14.78 9.53 -6.27
N ALA A 200 -14.92 9.86 -4.98
CA ALA A 200 -14.43 11.14 -4.47
C ALA A 200 -12.90 11.26 -4.56
N ASP A 201 -12.16 10.21 -4.18
CA ASP A 201 -10.69 10.19 -4.31
C ASP A 201 -10.28 10.26 -5.79
N ALA A 202 -11.00 9.56 -6.68
CA ALA A 202 -10.76 9.63 -8.11
C ALA A 202 -10.94 11.04 -8.69
N ARG A 203 -11.97 11.79 -8.25
CA ARG A 203 -12.20 13.16 -8.71
C ARG A 203 -11.07 14.10 -8.30
N VAL A 204 -10.54 13.95 -7.08
CA VAL A 204 -9.35 14.68 -6.60
C VAL A 204 -8.17 14.34 -7.51
N PHE A 205 -7.87 13.06 -7.68
CA PHE A 205 -6.73 12.58 -8.48
C PHE A 205 -6.80 13.04 -9.95
N GLU A 206 -7.93 12.80 -10.62
CA GLU A 206 -8.13 13.13 -12.04
C GLU A 206 -8.07 14.65 -12.28
N THR A 207 -8.54 15.45 -11.32
CA THR A 207 -8.45 16.92 -11.39
C THR A 207 -7.00 17.39 -11.21
N LYS A 208 -6.31 16.87 -10.20
CA LYS A 208 -4.90 17.19 -9.91
C LYS A 208 -3.99 16.86 -11.09
N TRP A 209 -4.23 15.73 -11.76
CA TRP A 209 -3.37 15.19 -12.82
C TRP A 209 -3.95 15.35 -14.23
N LEU A 210 -4.91 16.25 -14.43
CA LEU A 210 -5.56 16.49 -15.72
C LEU A 210 -4.55 16.69 -16.87
N HIS A 211 -3.46 17.41 -16.60
CA HIS A 211 -2.38 17.72 -17.55
C HIS A 211 -1.45 16.53 -17.86
N HIS A 212 -1.59 15.41 -17.15
CA HIS A 212 -0.81 14.18 -17.36
C HIS A 212 -1.64 13.05 -17.99
N LEU A 213 -2.94 13.24 -18.21
CA LEU A 213 -3.77 12.25 -18.88
C LEU A 213 -3.38 12.12 -20.37
N PRO A 214 -3.43 10.90 -20.96
CA PRO A 214 -3.95 9.65 -20.37
C PRO A 214 -2.97 8.95 -19.42
N LEU A 215 -3.50 8.26 -18.41
CA LEU A 215 -2.76 7.48 -17.42
C LEU A 215 -3.38 6.08 -17.26
N ALA A 216 -2.55 5.10 -16.88
CA ALA A 216 -3.00 3.76 -16.52
C ALA A 216 -2.48 3.39 -15.12
N THR A 217 -3.34 2.76 -14.31
CA THR A 217 -3.01 2.12 -13.03
C THR A 217 -3.26 0.61 -13.12
N SER A 218 -2.91 -0.13 -12.07
CA SER A 218 -3.25 -1.56 -11.96
C SER A 218 -4.76 -1.83 -12.12
N CYS A 219 -5.59 -0.86 -11.70
CA CYS A 219 -7.03 -0.97 -11.61
C CYS A 219 -7.79 -0.18 -12.69
N PHE A 220 -7.24 0.92 -13.21
CA PHE A 220 -7.99 1.87 -14.04
C PHE A 220 -7.19 2.35 -15.25
N ASN A 221 -7.88 2.56 -16.38
CA ASN A 221 -7.38 3.38 -17.49
C ASN A 221 -8.13 4.71 -17.46
N ILE A 222 -7.39 5.82 -17.39
CA ILE A 222 -7.93 7.16 -17.21
C ILE A 222 -7.53 8.00 -18.42
N CYS A 223 -8.44 8.19 -19.36
CA CYS A 223 -8.20 9.01 -20.54
C CYS A 223 -8.65 10.45 -20.32
N LYS A 224 -9.68 10.65 -19.50
CA LYS A 224 -10.25 11.95 -19.15
C LYS A 224 -10.95 11.89 -17.78
N PRO A 225 -11.23 13.05 -17.15
CA PRO A 225 -12.00 13.08 -15.91
C PRO A 225 -13.37 12.38 -16.04
N GLY A 226 -13.76 11.69 -14.98
CA GLY A 226 -14.98 10.89 -14.87
C GLY A 226 -14.87 9.48 -15.44
N ASP A 227 -13.71 9.05 -15.94
CA ASP A 227 -13.52 7.69 -16.44
C ASP A 227 -13.57 6.66 -15.30
N VAL A 228 -12.95 6.95 -14.15
CA VAL A 228 -13.05 6.08 -12.97
C VAL A 228 -14.48 6.00 -12.47
N GLU A 229 -15.19 7.13 -12.35
CA GLU A 229 -16.58 7.14 -11.89
C GLU A 229 -17.47 6.27 -12.78
N ARG A 230 -17.33 6.38 -14.11
CA ARG A 230 -18.06 5.55 -15.07
C ARG A 230 -17.71 4.07 -14.92
N PHE A 231 -16.43 3.75 -14.71
CA PHE A 231 -16.00 2.37 -14.48
C PHE A 231 -16.60 1.80 -13.20
N VAL A 232 -16.58 2.55 -12.10
CA VAL A 232 -17.12 2.14 -10.80
C VAL A 232 -18.62 1.87 -10.90
N GLN A 233 -19.37 2.79 -11.52
CA GLN A 233 -20.81 2.63 -11.73
C GLN A 233 -21.17 1.40 -12.59
N ALA A 234 -20.29 1.00 -13.51
CA ALA A 234 -20.51 -0.15 -14.38
C ALA A 234 -20.14 -1.50 -13.75
N ASN A 235 -19.13 -1.55 -12.86
CA ASN A 235 -18.54 -2.80 -12.37
C ASN A 235 -18.82 -3.09 -10.89
N PHE A 236 -19.18 -2.07 -10.12
CA PHE A 236 -19.42 -2.13 -8.68
C PHE A 236 -20.80 -1.59 -8.34
N PRO A 237 -21.88 -2.32 -8.69
CA PRO A 237 -23.23 -1.91 -8.31
C PRO A 237 -23.35 -1.82 -6.79
N VAL A 238 -24.12 -0.85 -6.30
CA VAL A 238 -24.36 -0.72 -4.86
C VAL A 238 -25.22 -1.90 -4.39
N ALA A 239 -24.77 -2.62 -3.37
CA ALA A 239 -25.56 -3.67 -2.73
C ALA A 239 -26.87 -3.09 -2.18
N THR A 240 -28.00 -3.73 -2.47
CA THR A 240 -29.31 -3.36 -1.89
C THR A 240 -29.43 -3.93 -0.46
N ASP A 241 -30.33 -3.38 0.36
CA ASP A 241 -30.53 -3.82 1.76
C ASP A 241 -30.77 -5.33 1.92
N ALA A 242 -31.34 -6.00 0.91
CA ALA A 242 -31.52 -7.45 0.89
C ALA A 242 -30.20 -8.25 0.82
N THR A 243 -29.13 -7.66 0.29
CA THR A 243 -27.80 -8.26 0.15
C THR A 243 -26.89 -8.02 1.36
N GLN A 244 -27.18 -7.03 2.22
CA GLN A 244 -26.41 -6.80 3.46
C GLN A 244 -26.69 -7.86 4.55
N ALA A 245 -27.85 -8.53 4.49
CA ALA A 245 -28.23 -9.56 5.46
C ALA A 245 -27.36 -10.84 5.41
N GLY A 246 -26.50 -10.99 4.39
CA GLY A 246 -25.56 -12.11 4.25
C GLY A 246 -24.09 -11.79 4.55
N LEU A 247 -23.77 -10.54 4.92
CA LEU A 247 -22.41 -10.15 5.32
C LEU A 247 -22.29 -10.24 6.85
N PRO A 248 -21.21 -10.83 7.40
CA PRO A 248 -21.01 -10.89 8.84
C PRO A 248 -21.01 -9.46 9.41
N PRO A 249 -21.66 -9.23 10.56
CA PRO A 249 -21.67 -7.90 11.16
C PRO A 249 -20.22 -7.47 11.49
N PRO A 250 -19.88 -6.18 11.39
CA PRO A 250 -18.60 -5.69 11.89
C PRO A 250 -18.48 -6.09 13.36
N GLY A 251 -17.40 -6.80 13.67
CA GLY A 251 -17.16 -7.40 14.98
C GLY A 251 -17.32 -6.37 16.08
N ARG A 252 -18.30 -6.59 16.98
CA ARG A 252 -18.42 -5.80 18.20
C ARG A 252 -17.21 -6.07 19.08
N ASN A 253 -16.34 -5.07 19.20
CA ASN A 253 -15.21 -5.02 20.12
C ASN A 253 -15.57 -5.55 21.51
N ARG A 254 -14.96 -6.66 21.91
CA ARG A 254 -14.67 -6.94 23.32
C ARG A 254 -13.29 -6.37 23.61
N SER A 255 -13.25 -5.26 24.32
CA SER A 255 -12.04 -4.72 24.92
C SER A 255 -11.41 -5.78 25.82
N ILE A 256 -10.21 -6.23 25.47
CA ILE A 256 -9.35 -7.00 26.37
C ILE A 256 -8.31 -6.02 26.91
N SER A 257 -8.59 -5.46 28.09
CA SER A 257 -7.61 -4.75 28.89
C SER A 257 -6.70 -5.77 29.59
N GLY A 258 -5.49 -5.96 29.06
CA GLY A 258 -4.42 -6.68 29.76
C GLY A 258 -3.67 -5.72 30.68
N THR A 259 -4.05 -5.64 31.95
CA THR A 259 -3.15 -5.08 32.98
C THR A 259 -2.23 -6.17 33.46
N GLY A 260 -0.95 -6.03 33.12
CA GLY A 260 0.14 -6.75 33.77
C GLY A 260 0.23 -6.34 35.24
N GLY A 261 0.40 -7.34 36.11
CA GLY A 261 0.70 -7.17 37.52
C GLY A 261 1.68 -8.26 37.94
N SER A 262 2.96 -7.90 37.97
CA SER A 262 4.02 -8.64 38.64
C SER A 262 3.79 -8.57 40.16
N GLN A 263 3.80 -9.70 40.85
CA GLN A 263 4.34 -9.79 42.21
C GLN A 263 5.00 -11.15 42.42
N ALA A 264 6.21 -11.08 42.96
CA ALA A 264 6.99 -12.19 43.46
C ALA A 264 6.82 -12.32 44.98
N VAL A 265 7.22 -13.49 45.50
CA VAL A 265 7.66 -13.79 46.89
C VAL A 265 6.54 -13.91 47.95
N ASP A 266 6.27 -15.12 48.47
CA ASP A 266 6.86 -15.73 49.69
C ASP A 266 6.04 -16.96 50.18
N GLN A 267 6.75 -17.97 50.72
CA GLN A 267 6.42 -18.92 51.83
C GLN A 267 5.03 -19.61 51.84
N GLU A 268 4.86 -20.93 51.92
CA GLU A 268 5.50 -22.02 52.68
C GLU A 268 5.35 -23.36 51.92
#